data_AF-A0AAV2AA73-F1
#
_entry.id   AF-A0AAV2AA73-F1
#
_cell.length_a   1.000
_cell.length_b   1.000
_cell.length_c   1.000
_cell.angle_alpha   90.00
_cell.angle_beta   90.00
_cell.angle_gamma   90.00
#
_symmetry.space_group_name_H-M   'P 1'
#
loop_
_entity.id
_entity.type
_entity.pdbx_description
1 polymer ?
#
loop_
_entity_poly.entity_id
_entity_poly.type
_entity_poly.pdbx_seq_one_letter_code
_entity_poly.pdbx_strand_id
1 'polypeptide(L)'
;MTAAWYRYGKIKRPYFHVKTLERAQLKNWKDYLDYEIENGTHESTVILFERCMIACALYEDMWLKYAKYMEERQPEAAGEVYERACKIHLPRKPSIHFSWAAFEEKRGNVEKAAQILDELSETIKDMLEITIRKINLERRRGNTEKVDELYLKCIADAKTAQMSSHFATKYARYLYKVRRDFVKANEILTNALKNDPSNPYILMQLIDVGYQQDPMDQTAILEAFDMALSSDMNNDQKLLFSQRKLEFLEDFSSDPQRIQEAYEDYAKMYKSHFSSRKRPAEDGEDSKEKKSKAEVNGSAVAATTATTAAGVVAADAASYQYPHSAWANYAQNSYNYQQAWTPYAATNYYSSH
;
A
#
# COMPACT_ATOMS: atom_id res chain seq x y z
N MET A 1 38.01 38.21 3.95
CA MET A 1 37.85 36.78 4.34
C MET A 1 37.20 36.06 3.19
N THR A 2 37.77 34.96 2.70
CA THR A 2 37.10 34.19 1.63
C THR A 2 35.84 33.53 2.17
N ALA A 3 34.83 33.32 1.33
CA ALA A 3 33.55 32.72 1.73
C ALA A 3 33.72 31.34 2.41
N ALA A 4 34.73 30.56 2.00
CA ALA A 4 35.10 29.28 2.60
C ALA A 4 35.59 29.43 4.05
N TRP A 5 36.46 30.40 4.35
CA TRP A 5 36.93 30.67 5.72
C TRP A 5 35.80 31.07 6.67
N TYR A 6 34.84 31.88 6.18
CA TYR A 6 33.67 32.27 6.96
C TYR A 6 32.78 31.07 7.32
N ARG A 7 32.57 30.15 6.37
CA ARG A 7 31.78 28.93 6.60
C ARG A 7 32.49 27.97 7.54
N TYR A 8 33.81 27.78 7.37
CA TYR A 8 34.61 26.96 8.26
C TYR A 8 34.58 27.46 9.71
N GLY A 9 34.62 28.78 9.92
CA GLY A 9 34.52 29.39 11.25
C GLY A 9 33.21 29.13 12.01
N LYS A 10 32.15 28.68 11.32
CA LYS A 10 30.87 28.30 11.96
C LYS A 10 30.86 26.88 12.52
N ILE A 11 31.85 26.06 12.17
CA ILE A 11 31.99 24.68 12.64
C ILE A 11 32.71 24.72 13.99
N LYS A 12 31.97 24.40 15.05
CA LYS A 12 32.48 24.42 16.42
C LYS A 12 33.17 23.11 16.82
N ARG A 13 32.79 21.99 16.20
CA ARG A 13 33.30 20.65 16.54
C ARG A 13 33.81 19.92 15.29
N PRO A 14 35.09 20.09 14.92
CA PRO A 14 35.69 19.46 13.75
C PRO A 14 36.21 18.03 13.99
N TYR A 15 36.01 17.47 15.19
CA TYR A 15 36.48 16.14 15.58
C TYR A 15 35.31 15.20 15.91
N PHE A 16 35.57 13.90 15.90
CA PHE A 16 34.59 12.88 16.22
C PHE A 16 34.16 12.93 17.70
N HIS A 17 32.86 12.82 17.95
CA HIS A 17 32.32 12.69 19.30
C HIS A 17 30.96 11.97 19.28
N VAL A 18 30.71 11.11 20.27
CA VAL A 18 29.49 10.29 20.34
C VAL A 18 28.21 11.12 20.54
N LYS A 19 28.27 12.18 21.38
CA LYS A 19 27.16 13.14 21.50
C LYS A 19 26.78 13.70 20.14
N THR A 20 25.49 13.77 19.87
CA THR A 20 24.96 14.34 18.64
C THR A 20 25.41 15.80 18.46
N LEU A 21 25.70 16.18 17.21
CA LEU A 21 25.79 17.55 16.75
C LEU A 21 24.42 18.22 16.81
N GLU A 22 24.44 19.50 17.18
CA GLU A 22 23.26 20.37 17.06
C GLU A 22 22.81 20.48 15.60
N ARG A 23 21.51 20.63 15.38
CA ARG A 23 20.95 20.81 14.03
C ARG A 23 21.60 21.97 13.26
N ALA A 24 21.95 23.05 13.95
CA ALA A 24 22.65 24.19 13.35
C ALA A 24 24.05 23.82 12.84
N GLN A 25 24.79 22.96 13.56
CA GLN A 25 26.11 22.49 13.13
C GLN A 25 26.00 21.56 11.91
N LEU A 26 25.01 20.66 11.90
CA LEU A 26 24.73 19.83 10.73
C LEU A 26 24.34 20.67 9.51
N LYS A 27 23.51 21.69 9.70
CA LYS A 27 23.17 22.64 8.63
C LYS A 27 24.40 23.37 8.11
N ASN A 28 25.29 23.85 8.98
CA ASN A 28 26.53 24.51 8.56
C ASN A 28 27.42 23.59 7.71
N TRP A 29 27.54 22.31 8.08
CA TRP A 29 28.25 21.32 7.26
C TRP A 29 27.58 21.11 5.91
N LYS A 30 26.25 20.92 5.88
CA LYS A 30 25.49 20.76 4.62
C LYS A 30 25.67 21.98 3.71
N ASP A 31 25.44 23.20 4.23
CA ASP A 31 25.60 24.45 3.49
C ASP A 31 27.04 24.66 2.98
N TYR A 32 28.06 24.19 3.71
CA TYR A 32 29.45 24.30 3.26
C TYR A 32 29.78 23.28 2.18
N LEU A 33 29.33 22.04 2.33
CA LEU A 33 29.46 21.02 1.29
C LEU A 33 28.76 21.46 -0.01
N ASP A 34 27.54 21.99 0.08
CA ASP A 34 26.80 22.49 -1.09
C ASP A 34 27.59 23.58 -1.83
N TYR A 35 28.09 24.56 -1.08
CA TYR A 35 28.93 25.62 -1.65
C TYR A 35 30.19 25.07 -2.35
N GLU A 36 30.87 24.11 -1.72
CA GLU A 36 32.10 23.52 -2.27
C GLU A 36 31.81 22.62 -3.49
N ILE A 37 30.67 21.93 -3.52
CA ILE A 37 30.22 21.14 -4.67
C ILE A 37 29.96 22.03 -5.90
N GLU A 38 29.41 23.23 -5.67
CA GLU A 38 29.08 24.19 -6.73
C GLU A 38 30.29 24.99 -7.22
N ASN A 39 31.22 25.37 -6.34
CA ASN A 39 32.26 26.35 -6.62
C ASN A 39 33.70 25.81 -6.52
N GLY A 40 33.89 24.62 -5.92
CA GLY A 40 35.19 24.03 -5.65
C GLY A 40 35.69 23.08 -6.75
N THR A 41 36.94 22.67 -6.61
CA THR A 41 37.53 21.57 -7.41
C THR A 41 37.09 20.21 -6.85
N HIS A 42 37.17 19.15 -7.65
CA HIS A 42 36.83 17.81 -7.18
C HIS A 42 37.64 17.42 -5.94
N GLU A 43 38.95 17.67 -5.97
CA GLU A 43 39.89 17.36 -4.89
C GLU A 43 39.53 18.13 -3.62
N SER A 44 39.23 19.43 -3.72
CA SER A 44 38.86 20.25 -2.57
C SER A 44 37.52 19.83 -1.96
N THR A 45 36.54 19.45 -2.80
CA THR A 45 35.26 18.92 -2.33
C THR A 45 35.45 17.58 -1.61
N VAL A 46 36.25 16.67 -2.16
CA VAL A 46 36.56 15.37 -1.52
C VAL A 46 37.25 15.59 -0.18
N ILE A 47 38.25 16.47 -0.10
CA ILE A 47 38.91 16.83 1.17
C ILE A 47 37.89 17.37 2.19
N LEU A 48 36.94 18.20 1.75
CA LEU A 48 35.89 18.71 2.64
C LEU A 48 34.94 17.61 3.12
N PHE A 49 34.55 16.68 2.24
CA PHE A 49 33.77 15.51 2.62
C PHE A 49 34.51 14.64 3.64
N GLU A 50 35.77 14.30 3.41
CA GLU A 50 36.58 13.53 4.37
C GLU A 50 36.64 14.21 5.73
N ARG A 51 36.86 15.53 5.77
CA ARG A 51 36.81 16.31 7.01
C ARG A 51 35.43 16.29 7.67
N CYS A 52 34.38 16.37 6.87
CA CYS A 52 33.01 16.28 7.38
C CYS A 52 32.75 14.90 7.99
N MET A 53 33.23 13.82 7.39
CA MET A 53 33.02 12.45 7.90
C MET A 53 33.69 12.23 9.26
N ILE A 54 34.76 12.95 9.60
CA ILE A 54 35.36 12.90 10.93
C ILE A 54 34.34 13.35 12.00
N ALA A 55 33.70 14.50 11.81
CA ALA A 55 32.73 15.03 12.77
C ALA A 55 31.34 14.38 12.65
N CYS A 56 30.98 13.94 11.44
CA CYS A 56 29.64 13.49 11.08
C CYS A 56 29.56 11.98 10.77
N ALA A 57 30.51 11.17 11.23
CA ALA A 57 30.57 9.73 10.95
C ALA A 57 29.27 8.95 11.24
N LEU A 58 28.48 9.37 12.23
CA LEU A 58 27.23 8.68 12.63
C LEU A 58 25.98 9.21 11.92
N TYR A 59 26.12 10.09 10.92
CA TYR A 59 25.01 10.72 10.21
C TYR A 59 24.85 10.15 8.80
N GLU A 60 23.86 9.28 8.63
CA GLU A 60 23.55 8.60 7.37
C GLU A 60 23.37 9.58 6.19
N ASP A 61 22.62 10.67 6.37
CA ASP A 61 22.44 11.72 5.36
C ASP A 61 23.76 12.25 4.77
N MET A 62 24.79 12.39 5.61
CA MET A 62 26.07 12.98 5.21
C MET A 62 26.87 12.00 4.36
N TRP A 63 26.81 10.71 4.70
CA TRP A 63 27.41 9.64 3.90
C TRP A 63 26.66 9.45 2.58
N LEU A 64 25.33 9.46 2.58
CA LEU A 64 24.53 9.37 1.35
C LEU A 64 24.85 10.52 0.39
N LYS A 65 24.99 11.74 0.92
CA LYS A 65 25.41 12.91 0.13
C LYS A 65 26.80 12.71 -0.46
N TYR A 66 27.75 12.21 0.33
CA TYR A 66 29.11 11.95 -0.14
C TYR A 66 29.16 10.86 -1.20
N ALA A 67 28.50 9.73 -0.95
CA ALA A 67 28.45 8.62 -1.89
C ALA A 67 27.83 9.04 -3.21
N LYS A 68 26.68 9.74 -3.20
CA LYS A 68 26.04 10.26 -4.40
C LYS A 68 26.94 11.22 -5.20
N TYR A 69 27.67 12.11 -4.51
CA TYR A 69 28.64 12.99 -5.16
C TYR A 69 29.74 12.19 -5.87
N MET A 70 30.25 11.12 -5.24
CA MET A 70 31.27 10.25 -5.82
C MET A 70 30.71 9.40 -6.97
N GLU A 71 29.47 8.93 -6.90
CA GLU A 71 28.85 8.19 -8.02
C GLU A 71 28.84 9.00 -9.33
N GLU A 72 28.59 10.31 -9.23
CA GLU A 72 28.49 11.20 -10.38
C GLU A 72 29.85 11.58 -10.99
N ARG A 73 30.92 11.65 -10.17
CA ARG A 73 32.23 12.16 -10.58
C ARG A 73 33.32 11.09 -10.69
N GLN A 74 33.31 10.10 -9.82
CA GLN A 74 34.30 9.03 -9.73
C GLN A 74 33.66 7.72 -9.24
N PRO A 75 32.89 7.02 -10.10
CA PRO A 75 32.14 5.84 -9.70
C PRO A 75 33.04 4.68 -9.26
N GLU A 76 34.30 4.60 -9.68
CA GLU A 76 35.21 3.57 -9.18
C GLU A 76 35.46 3.69 -7.67
N ALA A 77 35.58 4.92 -7.17
CA ALA A 77 35.87 5.21 -5.75
C ALA A 77 34.61 5.28 -4.87
N ALA A 78 33.42 5.47 -5.45
CA ALA A 78 32.16 5.54 -4.70
C ALA A 78 31.90 4.26 -3.87
N GLY A 79 32.32 3.10 -4.36
CA GLY A 79 32.22 1.83 -3.64
C GLY A 79 32.97 1.82 -2.30
N GLU A 80 34.13 2.45 -2.22
CA GLU A 80 34.93 2.54 -0.99
C GLU A 80 34.25 3.44 0.06
N VAL A 81 33.60 4.52 -0.40
CA VAL A 81 32.81 5.40 0.47
C VAL A 81 31.63 4.63 1.08
N TYR A 82 30.90 3.88 0.26
CA TYR A 82 29.82 3.03 0.73
C TYR A 82 30.31 1.95 1.70
N GLU A 83 31.39 1.25 1.34
CA GLU A 83 31.94 0.19 2.16
C GLU A 83 32.36 0.70 3.54
N ARG A 84 33.06 1.84 3.60
CA ARG A 84 33.44 2.49 4.87
C ARG A 84 32.21 2.90 5.68
N ALA A 85 31.20 3.49 5.03
CA ALA A 85 29.98 3.89 5.71
C ALA A 85 29.23 2.67 6.29
N CYS A 86 29.06 1.62 5.50
CA CYS A 86 28.27 0.44 5.85
C CYS A 86 28.99 -0.49 6.83
N LYS A 87 30.28 -0.77 6.63
CA LYS A 87 31.02 -1.76 7.44
C LYS A 87 31.59 -1.20 8.73
N ILE A 88 31.91 0.11 8.78
CA ILE A 88 32.60 0.70 9.93
C ILE A 88 31.66 1.59 10.75
N HIS A 89 30.98 2.54 10.12
CA HIS A 89 30.29 3.59 10.87
C HIS A 89 28.79 3.32 11.10
N LEU A 90 28.11 2.75 10.11
CA LEU A 90 26.65 2.62 10.06
C LEU A 90 26.18 1.19 9.71
N PRO A 91 26.67 0.13 10.39
CA PRO A 91 26.30 -1.26 10.07
C PRO A 91 24.82 -1.59 10.27
N ARG A 92 24.12 -0.80 11.10
CA ARG A 92 22.69 -1.02 11.45
C ARG A 92 21.73 -0.03 10.79
N LYS A 93 22.19 0.76 9.81
CA LYS A 93 21.35 1.74 9.11
C LYS A 93 21.00 1.22 7.70
N PRO A 94 19.75 0.76 7.46
CA PRO A 94 19.43 0.07 6.21
C PRO A 94 19.55 0.93 4.93
N SER A 95 19.21 2.22 5.02
CA SER A 95 19.04 3.08 3.82
C SER A 95 20.35 3.25 3.05
N ILE A 96 21.47 3.41 3.74
CA ILE A 96 22.79 3.47 3.09
C ILE A 96 23.22 2.13 2.47
N HIS A 97 22.89 1.00 3.10
CA HIS A 97 23.17 -0.32 2.52
C HIS A 97 22.29 -0.59 1.29
N PHE A 98 21.03 -0.15 1.29
CA PHE A 98 20.16 -0.23 0.11
C PHE A 98 20.68 0.64 -1.03
N SER A 99 21.20 1.83 -0.71
CA SER A 99 21.83 2.70 -1.70
C SER A 99 23.09 2.05 -2.28
N TRP A 100 23.91 1.42 -1.43
CA TRP A 100 25.09 0.68 -1.88
C TRP A 100 24.75 -0.51 -2.78
N ALA A 101 23.77 -1.34 -2.39
CA ALA A 101 23.34 -2.46 -3.21
C ALA A 101 22.78 -2.00 -4.57
N ALA A 102 21.99 -0.92 -4.60
CA ALA A 102 21.49 -0.33 -5.84
C ALA A 102 22.60 0.22 -6.73
N PHE A 103 23.63 0.84 -6.12
CA PHE A 103 24.82 1.32 -6.82
C PHE A 103 25.60 0.17 -7.48
N GLU A 104 25.88 -0.91 -6.74
CA GLU A 104 26.61 -2.07 -7.27
C GLU A 104 25.80 -2.77 -8.38
N GLU A 105 24.49 -2.90 -8.19
CA GLU A 105 23.60 -3.44 -9.23
C GLU A 105 23.62 -2.59 -10.51
N LYS A 106 23.58 -1.26 -10.39
CA LYS A 106 23.65 -0.34 -11.55
C LYS A 106 24.97 -0.48 -12.32
N ARG A 107 26.06 -0.87 -11.64
CA ARG A 107 27.36 -1.15 -12.25
C ARG A 107 27.47 -2.55 -12.86
N GLY A 108 26.45 -3.40 -12.69
CA GLY A 108 26.44 -4.78 -13.15
C GLY A 108 27.02 -5.78 -12.13
N ASN A 109 27.43 -5.32 -10.93
CA ASN A 109 27.97 -6.17 -9.86
C ASN A 109 26.82 -6.77 -9.02
N VAL A 110 25.96 -7.57 -9.66
CA VAL A 110 24.73 -8.09 -9.04
C VAL A 110 25.03 -9.03 -7.87
N GLU A 111 26.10 -9.82 -7.94
CA GLU A 111 26.55 -10.71 -6.86
C GLU A 111 26.92 -9.91 -5.60
N LYS A 112 27.62 -8.79 -5.78
CA LYS A 112 28.00 -7.93 -4.67
C LYS A 112 26.78 -7.25 -4.07
N ALA A 113 25.83 -6.81 -4.89
CA ALA A 113 24.55 -6.28 -4.41
C ALA A 113 23.77 -7.31 -3.58
N ALA A 114 23.76 -8.59 -4.00
CA ALA A 114 23.13 -9.68 -3.25
C ALA A 114 23.84 -9.92 -1.91
N GLN A 115 25.17 -9.98 -1.92
CA GLN A 115 25.98 -10.13 -0.72
C GLN A 115 25.72 -9.02 0.30
N ILE A 116 25.66 -7.75 -0.14
CA ILE A 116 25.37 -6.61 0.75
C ILE A 116 24.02 -6.79 1.45
N LEU A 117 22.99 -7.23 0.70
CA LEU A 117 21.66 -7.45 1.28
C LEU A 117 21.62 -8.69 2.20
N ASP A 118 22.41 -9.72 1.91
CA ASP A 118 22.58 -10.89 2.78
C ASP A 118 23.24 -10.49 4.11
N GLU A 119 24.38 -9.80 4.07
CA GLU A 119 25.10 -9.30 5.25
C GLU A 119 24.22 -8.37 6.10
N LEU A 120 23.45 -7.49 5.46
CA LEU A 120 22.50 -6.62 6.15
C LEU A 120 21.38 -7.43 6.82
N SER A 121 20.87 -8.48 6.17
CA SER A 121 19.82 -9.34 6.74
C SER A 121 20.27 -10.15 7.95
N GLU A 122 21.57 -10.49 8.02
CA GLU A 122 22.16 -11.10 9.20
C GLU A 122 22.32 -10.10 10.36
N THR A 123 22.63 -8.85 10.02
CA THR A 123 22.83 -7.77 10.99
C THR A 123 21.51 -7.26 11.58
N ILE A 124 20.49 -7.08 10.73
CA ILE A 124 19.16 -6.58 11.09
C ILE A 124 18.12 -7.65 10.77
N LYS A 125 17.80 -8.47 11.78
CA LYS A 125 16.81 -9.54 11.67
C LYS A 125 15.39 -8.99 11.54
N ASP A 126 14.51 -9.79 10.93
CA ASP A 126 13.07 -9.53 10.80
C ASP A 126 12.67 -8.23 10.08
N MET A 127 13.57 -7.61 9.30
CA MET A 127 13.24 -6.42 8.52
C MET A 127 12.72 -6.79 7.13
N LEU A 128 11.42 -6.63 6.93
CA LEU A 128 10.69 -6.96 5.71
C LEU A 128 11.27 -6.29 4.45
N GLU A 129 11.68 -5.04 4.54
CA GLU A 129 12.18 -4.28 3.39
C GLU A 129 13.42 -4.94 2.78
N ILE A 130 14.33 -5.48 3.60
CA ILE A 130 15.53 -6.19 3.12
C ILE A 130 15.11 -7.39 2.29
N THR A 131 14.18 -8.20 2.78
CA THR A 131 13.69 -9.39 2.08
C THR A 131 13.03 -9.04 0.75
N ILE A 132 12.21 -7.98 0.71
CA ILE A 132 11.61 -7.48 -0.53
C ILE A 132 12.68 -7.00 -1.52
N ARG A 133 13.73 -6.31 -1.05
CA ARG A 133 14.85 -5.87 -1.90
C ARG A 133 15.61 -7.06 -2.48
N LYS A 134 15.88 -8.11 -1.69
CA LYS A 134 16.51 -9.36 -2.13
C LYS A 134 15.70 -10.05 -3.23
N ILE A 135 14.40 -10.24 -3.00
CA ILE A 135 13.49 -10.83 -4.01
C ILE A 135 13.51 -10.03 -5.30
N ASN A 136 13.42 -8.70 -5.21
CA ASN A 136 13.40 -7.84 -6.39
C ASN A 136 14.74 -7.84 -7.15
N LEU A 137 15.87 -7.99 -6.45
CA LEU A 137 17.19 -8.15 -7.05
C LEU A 137 17.28 -9.47 -7.84
N GLU A 138 16.95 -10.60 -7.21
CA GLU A 138 16.96 -11.92 -7.87
C GLU A 138 16.01 -11.96 -9.07
N ARG A 139 14.85 -11.31 -8.96
CA ARG A 139 13.91 -11.13 -10.08
C ARG A 139 14.56 -10.40 -11.26
N ARG A 140 15.27 -9.29 -11.01
CA ARG A 140 15.94 -8.52 -12.07
C ARG A 140 17.12 -9.27 -12.67
N ARG A 141 17.78 -10.12 -11.86
CA ARG A 141 18.83 -11.04 -12.31
C ARG A 141 18.29 -12.20 -13.17
N GLY A 142 16.99 -12.50 -13.09
CA GLY A 142 16.36 -13.63 -13.78
C GLY A 142 16.49 -14.96 -13.05
N ASN A 143 16.89 -14.95 -11.78
CA ASN A 143 17.04 -16.16 -10.97
C ASN A 143 15.69 -16.59 -10.37
N THR A 144 14.88 -17.29 -11.17
CA THR A 144 13.50 -17.59 -10.81
C THR A 144 13.39 -18.55 -9.62
N GLU A 145 14.33 -19.48 -9.50
CA GLU A 145 14.42 -20.47 -8.44
C GLU A 145 14.63 -19.78 -7.10
N LYS A 146 15.56 -18.81 -7.04
CA LYS A 146 15.81 -18.05 -5.80
C LYS A 146 14.63 -17.18 -5.41
N VAL A 147 13.92 -16.62 -6.38
CA VAL A 147 12.69 -15.86 -6.11
C VAL A 147 11.63 -16.76 -5.47
N ASP A 148 11.43 -17.97 -6.01
CA ASP A 148 10.49 -18.95 -5.46
C ASP A 148 10.88 -19.35 -4.02
N GLU A 149 12.16 -19.69 -3.80
CA GLU A 149 12.68 -20.02 -2.46
C GLU A 149 12.43 -18.90 -1.45
N LEU A 150 12.73 -17.65 -1.82
CA LEU A 150 12.57 -16.50 -0.94
C LEU A 150 11.11 -16.24 -0.61
N TYR A 151 10.19 -16.29 -1.59
CA TYR A 151 8.77 -16.11 -1.33
C TYR A 151 8.19 -17.23 -0.47
N LEU A 152 8.53 -18.50 -0.75
CA LEU A 152 8.07 -19.64 0.04
C LEU A 152 8.58 -19.56 1.49
N LYS A 153 9.84 -19.15 1.68
CA LYS A 153 10.39 -18.87 3.01
C LYS A 153 9.61 -17.76 3.72
N CYS A 154 9.28 -16.66 3.05
CA CYS A 154 8.48 -15.58 3.64
C CYS A 154 7.08 -16.04 4.08
N ILE A 155 6.44 -16.91 3.30
CA ILE A 155 5.11 -17.46 3.61
C ILE A 155 5.20 -18.38 4.83
N ALA A 156 6.24 -19.21 4.92
CA ALA A 156 6.48 -20.15 6.02
C ALA A 156 6.89 -19.45 7.33
N ASP A 157 7.77 -18.45 7.26
CA ASP A 157 8.27 -17.70 8.42
C ASP A 157 7.29 -16.60 8.90
N ALA A 158 6.12 -16.48 8.26
CA ALA A 158 5.14 -15.45 8.58
C ALA A 158 4.56 -15.63 10.00
N LYS A 159 4.62 -14.57 10.80
CA LYS A 159 4.13 -14.57 12.21
C LYS A 159 2.60 -14.55 12.33
N THR A 160 1.90 -14.11 11.28
CA THR A 160 0.44 -14.00 11.25
C THR A 160 -0.12 -14.52 9.94
N ALA A 161 -1.36 -15.01 9.94
CA ALA A 161 -2.07 -15.42 8.72
C ALA A 161 -2.10 -14.28 7.70
N GLN A 162 -2.41 -13.05 8.15
CA GLN A 162 -2.42 -11.86 7.30
C GLN A 162 -1.07 -11.59 6.60
N MET A 163 0.06 -11.77 7.30
CA MET A 163 1.39 -11.64 6.69
C MET A 163 1.65 -12.74 5.66
N SER A 164 1.28 -13.98 5.98
CA SER A 164 1.41 -15.12 5.07
C SER A 164 0.58 -14.89 3.79
N SER A 165 -0.69 -14.47 3.94
CA SER A 165 -1.59 -14.08 2.86
C SER A 165 -1.01 -12.95 1.99
N HIS A 166 -0.37 -11.95 2.60
CA HIS A 166 0.27 -10.85 1.88
C HIS A 166 1.43 -11.34 0.99
N PHE A 167 2.29 -12.21 1.51
CA PHE A 167 3.38 -12.79 0.73
C PHE A 167 2.90 -13.73 -0.36
N ALA A 168 1.89 -14.58 -0.07
CA ALA A 168 1.27 -15.44 -1.06
C ALA A 168 0.66 -14.64 -2.22
N THR A 169 -0.05 -13.55 -1.91
CA THR A 169 -0.62 -12.63 -2.91
C THR A 169 0.48 -12.01 -3.78
N LYS A 170 1.58 -11.53 -3.19
CA LYS A 170 2.73 -10.98 -3.94
C LYS A 170 3.41 -12.03 -4.80
N TYR A 171 3.58 -13.24 -4.28
CA TYR A 171 4.22 -14.33 -5.00
C TYR A 171 3.37 -14.76 -6.21
N ALA A 172 2.07 -14.97 -6.00
CA ALA A 172 1.13 -15.26 -7.09
C ALA A 172 1.18 -14.18 -8.18
N ARG A 173 1.22 -12.90 -7.80
CA ARG A 173 1.37 -11.79 -8.77
C ARG A 173 2.65 -11.92 -9.60
N TYR A 174 3.77 -12.24 -8.98
CA TYR A 174 5.01 -12.49 -9.71
C TYR A 174 4.85 -13.66 -10.69
N LEU A 175 4.26 -14.78 -10.25
CA LEU A 175 4.06 -15.97 -11.07
C LEU A 175 3.24 -15.67 -12.34
N TYR A 176 2.05 -15.08 -12.24
CA TYR A 176 1.22 -14.87 -13.43
C TYR A 176 1.59 -13.63 -14.25
N LYS A 177 2.14 -12.56 -13.65
CA LYS A 177 2.55 -11.35 -14.41
C LYS A 177 3.92 -11.49 -15.07
N VAL A 178 4.88 -12.15 -14.42
CA VAL A 178 6.27 -12.20 -14.90
C VAL A 178 6.57 -13.56 -15.52
N ARG A 179 6.22 -14.66 -14.85
CA ARG A 179 6.50 -16.02 -15.34
C ARG A 179 5.41 -16.60 -16.24
N ARG A 180 4.23 -15.96 -16.31
CA ARG A 180 3.02 -16.47 -16.98
C ARG A 180 2.61 -17.87 -16.48
N ASP A 181 2.92 -18.18 -15.22
CA ASP A 181 2.57 -19.44 -14.57
C ASP A 181 1.28 -19.26 -13.75
N PHE A 182 0.14 -19.48 -14.41
CA PHE A 182 -1.18 -19.32 -13.81
C PHE A 182 -1.55 -20.48 -12.88
N VAL A 183 -1.10 -21.70 -13.21
CA VAL A 183 -1.39 -22.91 -12.43
C VAL A 183 -0.77 -22.79 -11.05
N LYS A 184 0.53 -22.46 -10.98
CA LYS A 184 1.22 -22.27 -9.70
C LYS A 184 0.69 -21.06 -8.95
N ALA A 185 0.32 -19.98 -9.65
CA ALA A 185 -0.29 -18.82 -9.00
C ALA A 185 -1.61 -19.19 -8.29
N ASN A 186 -2.49 -19.95 -8.95
CA ASN A 186 -3.72 -20.44 -8.37
C ASN A 186 -3.46 -21.38 -7.19
N GLU A 187 -2.52 -22.32 -7.33
CA GLU A 187 -2.15 -23.24 -6.23
C GLU A 187 -1.72 -22.47 -4.97
N ILE A 188 -0.84 -21.47 -5.12
CA ILE A 188 -0.37 -20.65 -4.01
C ILE A 188 -1.52 -19.88 -3.35
N LEU A 189 -2.43 -19.30 -4.14
CA LEU A 189 -3.58 -18.54 -3.61
C LEU A 189 -4.60 -19.44 -2.93
N THR A 190 -4.94 -20.59 -3.52
CA THR A 190 -5.85 -21.57 -2.91
C THR A 190 -5.28 -22.13 -1.61
N ASN A 191 -3.97 -22.38 -1.54
CA ASN A 191 -3.32 -22.80 -0.31
C ASN A 191 -3.32 -21.70 0.76
N ALA A 192 -3.12 -20.44 0.37
CA ALA A 192 -3.24 -19.32 1.31
C ALA A 192 -4.67 -19.15 1.84
N LEU A 193 -5.69 -19.37 1.00
CA LEU A 193 -7.10 -19.30 1.38
C LEU A 193 -7.47 -20.36 2.43
N LYS A 194 -6.83 -21.55 2.45
CA LYS A 194 -7.05 -22.55 3.51
C LYS A 194 -6.70 -22.04 4.91
N ASN A 195 -5.71 -21.16 5.00
CA ASN A 195 -5.26 -20.58 6.28
C ASN A 195 -6.00 -19.28 6.62
N ASP A 196 -6.59 -18.62 5.62
CA ASP A 196 -7.26 -17.33 5.76
C ASP A 196 -8.51 -17.24 4.85
N PRO A 197 -9.57 -18.01 5.14
CA PRO A 197 -10.66 -18.28 4.19
C PRO A 197 -11.51 -17.06 3.82
N SER A 198 -11.56 -16.07 4.69
CA SER A 198 -12.37 -14.86 4.51
C SER A 198 -11.54 -13.67 4.01
N ASN A 199 -10.32 -13.89 3.52
CA ASN A 199 -9.47 -12.81 3.04
C ASN A 199 -9.90 -12.31 1.65
N PRO A 200 -10.47 -11.09 1.54
CA PRO A 200 -10.95 -10.57 0.26
C PRO A 200 -9.81 -10.33 -0.72
N TYR A 201 -8.57 -10.10 -0.26
CA TYR A 201 -7.44 -9.81 -1.12
C TYR A 201 -6.97 -11.05 -1.88
N ILE A 202 -7.02 -12.24 -1.25
CA ILE A 202 -6.68 -13.50 -1.92
C ILE A 202 -7.70 -13.81 -3.02
N LEU A 203 -9.00 -13.67 -2.69
CA LEU A 203 -10.10 -13.92 -3.61
C LEU A 203 -10.07 -12.96 -4.81
N MET A 204 -9.80 -11.67 -4.56
CA MET A 204 -9.54 -10.70 -5.63
C MET A 204 -8.35 -11.10 -6.50
N GLN A 205 -7.29 -11.59 -5.89
CA GLN A 205 -6.11 -12.01 -6.64
C GLN A 205 -6.38 -13.25 -7.51
N LEU A 206 -7.23 -14.18 -7.07
CA LEU A 206 -7.68 -15.34 -7.88
C LEU A 206 -8.48 -14.88 -9.12
N ILE A 207 -9.39 -13.93 -8.93
CA ILE A 207 -10.15 -13.33 -10.03
C ILE A 207 -9.20 -12.64 -11.03
N ASP A 208 -8.23 -11.87 -10.52
CA ASP A 208 -7.20 -11.24 -11.36
C ASP A 208 -6.39 -12.26 -12.15
N VAL A 209 -6.09 -13.44 -11.59
CA VAL A 209 -5.38 -14.50 -12.33
C VAL A 209 -6.21 -14.96 -13.53
N GLY A 210 -7.52 -15.21 -13.34
CA GLY A 210 -8.43 -15.62 -14.41
C GLY A 210 -8.55 -14.58 -15.53
N TYR A 211 -8.67 -13.29 -15.18
CA TYR A 211 -8.71 -12.19 -16.16
C TYR A 211 -7.43 -12.06 -17.01
N GLN A 212 -6.28 -12.48 -16.46
CA GLN A 212 -4.98 -12.28 -17.09
C GLN A 212 -4.54 -13.45 -17.98
N GLN A 213 -5.31 -14.54 -17.96
CA GLN A 213 -5.17 -15.65 -18.89
C GLN A 213 -5.62 -15.23 -20.29
N ASP A 214 -5.00 -15.83 -21.30
CA ASP A 214 -5.36 -15.65 -22.70
C ASP A 214 -5.48 -17.05 -23.34
N PRO A 215 -6.71 -17.53 -23.62
CA PRO A 215 -8.01 -16.86 -23.40
C PRO A 215 -8.37 -16.70 -21.91
N MET A 216 -9.25 -15.75 -21.60
CA MET A 216 -9.73 -15.47 -20.24
C MET A 216 -10.47 -16.68 -19.65
N ASP A 217 -10.10 -17.07 -18.42
CA ASP A 217 -10.70 -18.20 -17.71
C ASP A 217 -11.95 -17.76 -16.95
N GLN A 218 -13.09 -17.74 -17.66
CA GLN A 218 -14.37 -17.32 -17.07
C GLN A 218 -14.83 -18.23 -15.93
N THR A 219 -14.53 -19.53 -16.00
CA THR A 219 -14.93 -20.50 -14.98
C THR A 219 -14.22 -20.21 -13.66
N ALA A 220 -12.88 -20.05 -13.69
CA ALA A 220 -12.12 -19.73 -12.49
C ALA A 220 -12.53 -18.39 -11.86
N ILE A 221 -12.88 -17.39 -12.68
CA ILE A 221 -13.40 -16.09 -12.18
C ILE A 221 -14.71 -16.29 -11.42
N LEU A 222 -15.67 -17.02 -12.00
CA LEU A 222 -16.97 -17.26 -11.37
C LEU A 222 -16.84 -18.08 -10.10
N GLU A 223 -16.00 -19.12 -10.10
CA GLU A 223 -15.69 -19.92 -8.91
C GLU A 223 -15.11 -19.04 -7.79
N ALA A 224 -14.22 -18.10 -8.11
CA ALA A 224 -13.65 -17.19 -7.12
C ALA A 224 -14.68 -16.18 -6.58
N PHE A 225 -15.62 -15.72 -7.40
CA PHE A 225 -16.76 -14.94 -6.91
C PHE A 225 -17.64 -15.76 -5.96
N ASP A 226 -17.94 -17.01 -6.31
CA ASP A 226 -18.79 -17.88 -5.48
C ASP A 226 -18.13 -18.24 -4.15
N MET A 227 -16.81 -18.48 -4.15
CA MET A 227 -16.02 -18.62 -2.92
C MET A 227 -16.11 -17.37 -2.05
N ALA A 228 -16.05 -16.18 -2.63
CA ALA A 228 -16.16 -14.94 -1.86
C ALA A 228 -17.54 -14.76 -1.23
N LEU A 229 -18.61 -15.00 -2.00
CA LEU A 229 -19.99 -14.83 -1.52
C LEU A 229 -20.36 -15.86 -0.43
N SER A 230 -19.79 -17.06 -0.52
CA SER A 230 -19.98 -18.14 0.46
C SER A 230 -19.11 -18.03 1.71
N SER A 231 -18.01 -17.28 1.67
CA SER A 231 -17.10 -17.08 2.82
C SER A 231 -17.75 -16.35 4.00
N ASP A 232 -17.12 -16.34 5.18
CA ASP A 232 -17.64 -15.61 6.36
C ASP A 232 -17.23 -14.12 6.39
N MET A 233 -16.93 -13.52 5.23
CA MET A 233 -16.56 -12.11 5.14
C MET A 233 -17.72 -11.17 5.48
N ASN A 234 -17.41 -9.91 5.82
CA ASN A 234 -18.43 -8.94 6.20
C ASN A 234 -19.38 -8.61 5.03
N ASN A 235 -20.59 -8.14 5.35
CA ASN A 235 -21.62 -7.89 4.34
C ASN A 235 -21.24 -6.79 3.34
N ASP A 236 -20.47 -5.77 3.75
CA ASP A 236 -19.97 -4.74 2.83
C ASP A 236 -19.06 -5.37 1.75
N GLN A 237 -18.17 -6.30 2.14
CA GLN A 237 -17.29 -7.02 1.23
C GLN A 237 -18.07 -8.00 0.34
N LYS A 238 -18.99 -8.79 0.90
CA LYS A 238 -19.84 -9.68 0.07
C LYS A 238 -20.64 -8.91 -0.97
N LEU A 239 -21.19 -7.75 -0.59
CA LEU A 239 -21.93 -6.88 -1.50
C LEU A 239 -21.04 -6.39 -2.64
N LEU A 240 -19.79 -6.01 -2.34
CA LEU A 240 -18.80 -5.62 -3.37
C LEU A 240 -18.49 -6.77 -4.35
N PHE A 241 -18.30 -8.00 -3.85
CA PHE A 241 -18.09 -9.17 -4.72
C PHE A 241 -19.33 -9.49 -5.56
N SER A 242 -20.53 -9.38 -4.99
CA SER A 242 -21.79 -9.59 -5.71
C SER A 242 -21.96 -8.57 -6.84
N GLN A 243 -21.67 -7.30 -6.56
CA GLN A 243 -21.68 -6.25 -7.58
C GLN A 243 -20.70 -6.56 -8.72
N ARG A 244 -19.44 -6.89 -8.38
CA ARG A 244 -18.42 -7.21 -9.39
C ARG A 244 -18.72 -8.47 -10.20
N LYS A 245 -19.37 -9.47 -9.58
CA LYS A 245 -19.84 -10.67 -10.29
C LYS A 245 -20.91 -10.33 -11.32
N LEU A 246 -21.86 -9.46 -10.95
CA LEU A 246 -22.89 -8.97 -11.86
C LEU A 246 -22.26 -8.21 -13.04
N GLU A 247 -21.37 -7.25 -12.77
CA GLU A 247 -20.64 -6.50 -13.81
C GLU A 247 -19.89 -7.44 -14.77
N PHE A 248 -19.17 -8.43 -14.24
CA PHE A 248 -18.49 -9.44 -15.05
C PHE A 248 -19.46 -10.24 -15.94
N LEU A 249 -20.60 -10.66 -15.42
CA LEU A 249 -21.60 -11.39 -16.20
C LEU A 249 -22.23 -10.49 -17.27
N GLU A 250 -22.50 -9.21 -16.99
CA GLU A 250 -23.01 -8.25 -17.97
C GLU A 250 -22.04 -8.03 -19.13
N ASP A 251 -20.73 -7.96 -18.84
CA ASP A 251 -19.70 -7.69 -19.85
C ASP A 251 -19.32 -8.94 -20.68
N PHE A 252 -19.31 -10.13 -20.06
CA PHE A 252 -18.69 -11.32 -20.66
C PHE A 252 -19.60 -12.55 -20.79
N SER A 253 -20.77 -12.58 -20.13
CA SER A 253 -21.71 -13.70 -20.26
C SER A 253 -22.60 -13.52 -21.49
N SER A 254 -22.83 -14.61 -22.22
CA SER A 254 -23.84 -14.67 -23.29
C SER A 254 -25.19 -15.19 -22.80
N ASP A 255 -25.31 -15.58 -21.54
CA ASP A 255 -26.52 -16.19 -20.95
C ASP A 255 -27.32 -15.14 -20.16
N PRO A 256 -28.47 -14.67 -20.69
CA PRO A 256 -29.29 -13.66 -20.03
C PRO A 256 -29.88 -14.12 -18.70
N GLN A 257 -30.10 -15.43 -18.54
CA GLN A 257 -30.67 -15.96 -17.31
C GLN A 257 -29.69 -15.81 -16.14
N ARG A 258 -28.40 -16.09 -16.36
CA ARG A 258 -27.36 -15.90 -15.34
C ARG A 258 -27.20 -14.44 -14.91
N ILE A 259 -27.33 -13.51 -15.85
CA ILE A 259 -27.28 -12.06 -15.57
C ILE A 259 -28.47 -11.68 -14.68
N GLN A 260 -29.67 -12.15 -15.02
CA GLN A 260 -30.88 -11.89 -14.24
C GLN A 260 -30.76 -12.47 -12.82
N GLU A 261 -30.29 -13.71 -12.67
CA GLU A 261 -30.08 -14.34 -11.36
C GLU A 261 -29.08 -13.55 -10.51
N ALA A 262 -27.95 -13.13 -11.09
CA ALA A 262 -26.94 -12.34 -10.40
C ALA A 262 -27.48 -10.95 -9.96
N TYR A 263 -28.33 -10.33 -10.77
CA TYR A 263 -28.97 -9.07 -10.44
C TYR A 263 -29.94 -9.22 -9.26
N GLU A 264 -30.75 -10.30 -9.25
CA GLU A 264 -31.69 -10.58 -8.16
C GLU A 264 -30.96 -10.83 -6.83
N ASP A 265 -29.87 -11.60 -6.88
CA ASP A 265 -29.00 -11.85 -5.73
C ASP A 265 -28.39 -10.54 -5.19
N TYR A 266 -27.81 -9.72 -6.07
CA TYR A 266 -27.26 -8.41 -5.70
C TYR A 266 -28.34 -7.49 -5.09
N ALA A 267 -29.50 -7.37 -5.73
CA ALA A 267 -30.59 -6.52 -5.26
C ALA A 267 -31.10 -6.95 -3.87
N LYS A 268 -31.14 -8.26 -3.61
CA LYS A 268 -31.48 -8.80 -2.30
C LYS A 268 -30.44 -8.45 -1.24
N MET A 269 -29.15 -8.61 -1.55
CA MET A 269 -28.05 -8.24 -0.66
C MET A 269 -28.02 -6.72 -0.38
N TYR A 270 -28.27 -5.90 -1.40
CA TYR A 270 -28.30 -4.44 -1.26
C TYR A 270 -29.42 -3.98 -0.32
N LYS A 271 -30.63 -4.54 -0.47
CA LYS A 271 -31.78 -4.23 0.39
C LYS A 271 -31.54 -4.65 1.85
N SER A 272 -30.99 -5.84 2.09
CA SER A 272 -30.69 -6.32 3.44
C SER A 272 -29.57 -5.51 4.11
N HIS A 273 -28.56 -5.11 3.34
CA HIS A 273 -27.44 -4.29 3.81
C HIS A 273 -27.87 -2.87 4.25
N PHE A 274 -28.78 -2.23 3.52
CA PHE A 274 -29.24 -0.89 3.88
C PHE A 274 -30.31 -0.88 4.97
N SER A 275 -31.15 -1.92 5.03
CA SER A 275 -32.16 -2.06 6.09
C SER A 275 -31.55 -2.37 7.46
N SER A 276 -30.40 -3.05 7.51
CA SER A 276 -29.66 -3.29 8.76
C SER A 276 -28.99 -2.03 9.31
N ARG A 277 -28.49 -1.12 8.45
CA ARG A 277 -27.91 0.18 8.88
C ARG A 277 -28.94 1.19 9.40
N LYS A 278 -30.23 1.04 9.09
CA LYS A 278 -31.29 1.92 9.60
C LYS A 278 -31.78 1.60 11.02
N ARG A 279 -31.35 0.49 11.63
CA ARG A 279 -31.81 0.03 12.95
C ARG A 279 -31.01 0.44 14.22
N PRO A 280 -29.93 1.24 14.22
CA PRO A 280 -29.28 1.65 15.46
C PRO A 280 -29.72 3.05 15.90
N ALA A 281 -31.02 3.26 16.17
CA ALA A 281 -31.51 4.46 16.84
C ALA A 281 -32.95 4.25 17.33
N GLU A 282 -33.17 3.37 18.30
CA GLU A 282 -34.35 3.42 19.18
C GLU A 282 -34.18 2.34 20.26
N ASP A 283 -33.47 2.69 21.32
CA ASP A 283 -33.70 2.16 22.67
C ASP A 283 -33.11 3.15 23.68
N GLY A 284 -33.97 4.05 24.17
CA GLY A 284 -33.70 5.00 25.23
C GLY A 284 -35.02 5.26 25.96
N GLU A 285 -35.12 4.67 27.15
CA GLU A 285 -36.31 4.49 27.99
C GLU A 285 -37.17 5.75 28.24
N ASP A 286 -38.47 5.45 28.33
CA ASP A 286 -39.56 6.24 28.86
C ASP A 286 -39.29 6.72 30.31
N SER A 287 -39.36 8.02 30.56
CA SER A 287 -39.64 8.54 31.91
C SER A 287 -40.47 9.84 31.84
N LYS A 288 -41.71 9.71 32.31
CA LYS A 288 -42.62 10.80 32.65
C LYS A 288 -42.00 11.70 33.74
N GLU A 289 -42.06 13.01 33.57
CA GLU A 289 -42.85 13.94 34.40
C GLU A 289 -42.35 15.41 34.33
N LYS A 290 -43.34 16.31 34.39
CA LYS A 290 -43.32 17.74 34.77
C LYS A 290 -42.63 18.75 33.84
N LYS A 291 -43.48 19.35 33.00
CA LYS A 291 -43.38 20.79 32.68
C LYS A 291 -43.96 21.63 33.82
N SER A 292 -43.13 22.45 34.44
CA SER A 292 -43.52 23.78 34.91
C SER A 292 -42.31 24.71 34.92
N LYS A 293 -42.31 25.73 34.05
CA LYS A 293 -42.42 27.14 34.41
C LYS A 293 -42.27 28.00 33.15
N ALA A 294 -43.19 28.96 33.03
CA ALA A 294 -43.20 30.00 32.03
C ALA A 294 -42.00 30.95 32.19
N GLU A 295 -41.48 31.44 31.06
CA GLU A 295 -41.49 32.87 30.68
C GLU A 295 -40.61 33.05 29.43
N VAL A 296 -41.23 33.27 28.27
CA VAL A 296 -40.62 34.10 27.21
C VAL A 296 -41.72 34.98 26.63
N ASN A 297 -41.50 36.27 26.82
CA ASN A 297 -42.30 37.37 26.35
C ASN A 297 -41.94 37.67 24.88
N GLY A 298 -42.93 38.01 24.06
CA GLY A 298 -42.72 38.87 22.88
C GLY A 298 -42.80 38.21 21.49
N SER A 299 -44.01 38.28 20.92
CA SER A 299 -44.34 38.67 19.54
C SER A 299 -43.67 37.98 18.34
N ALA A 300 -44.46 37.20 17.58
CA ALA A 300 -44.81 37.53 16.18
C ALA A 300 -45.85 36.53 15.60
N VAL A 301 -47.05 37.08 15.38
CA VAL A 301 -48.13 36.81 14.39
C VAL A 301 -47.70 35.90 13.21
N ALA A 302 -48.20 34.67 13.03
CA ALA A 302 -49.53 34.21 12.56
C ALA A 302 -49.81 34.44 11.05
N ALA A 303 -49.98 33.34 10.31
CA ALA A 303 -51.13 33.08 9.44
C ALA A 303 -51.05 31.68 8.79
N THR A 304 -51.96 30.82 9.20
CA THR A 304 -52.38 29.53 8.61
C THR A 304 -53.43 29.75 7.51
N THR A 305 -53.63 28.74 6.65
CA THR A 305 -54.90 28.22 6.04
C THR A 305 -54.55 27.51 4.72
N ALA A 306 -55.24 26.52 4.16
CA ALA A 306 -56.45 25.72 4.41
C ALA A 306 -56.42 24.59 3.34
N THR A 307 -56.67 23.31 3.65
CA THR A 307 -57.95 22.55 3.61
C THR A 307 -58.38 21.99 2.24
N THR A 308 -58.95 20.77 2.30
CA THR A 308 -59.84 20.02 1.37
C THR A 308 -59.19 19.06 0.37
N ALA A 309 -59.77 17.92 -0.05
CA ALA A 309 -60.57 16.81 0.50
C ALA A 309 -61.23 16.06 -0.69
N ALA A 310 -61.48 14.74 -0.53
CA ALA A 310 -62.24 13.81 -1.39
C ALA A 310 -61.55 13.39 -2.72
N GLY A 311 -61.58 12.16 -3.22
CA GLY A 311 -62.31 10.89 -2.99
C GLY A 311 -62.22 10.15 -4.36
N VAL A 312 -62.02 8.84 -4.47
CA VAL A 312 -63.03 7.75 -4.64
C VAL A 312 -62.25 6.46 -5.00
N VAL A 313 -62.92 5.33 -4.82
CA VAL A 313 -62.56 3.91 -4.62
C VAL A 313 -62.01 3.11 -5.83
N ALA A 314 -61.21 2.08 -5.48
CA ALA A 314 -61.08 0.72 -6.06
C ALA A 314 -60.43 0.49 -7.44
N ALA A 315 -59.34 -0.29 -7.46
CA ALA A 315 -59.29 -1.62 -8.10
C ALA A 315 -57.91 -2.29 -7.90
N ASP A 316 -57.96 -3.58 -7.61
CA ASP A 316 -56.85 -4.51 -7.49
C ASP A 316 -56.20 -4.75 -8.87
N ALA A 317 -54.90 -4.49 -9.00
CA ALA A 317 -54.09 -4.91 -10.14
C ALA A 317 -52.63 -5.00 -9.72
N ALA A 318 -52.15 -6.23 -9.54
CA ALA A 318 -50.74 -6.55 -9.33
C ALA A 318 -49.90 -6.13 -10.56
N SER A 319 -49.31 -4.93 -10.51
CA SER A 319 -48.24 -4.52 -11.41
C SER A 319 -46.89 -4.75 -10.73
N TYR A 320 -46.10 -5.69 -11.25
CA TYR A 320 -44.69 -5.86 -10.89
C TYR A 320 -43.91 -4.58 -11.29
N GLN A 321 -43.81 -3.64 -10.36
CA GLN A 321 -43.04 -2.41 -10.53
C GLN A 321 -41.56 -2.73 -10.28
N TYR A 322 -40.78 -2.82 -11.35
CA TYR A 322 -39.32 -2.89 -11.28
C TYR A 322 -38.77 -1.72 -10.43
N PRO A 323 -37.87 -1.96 -9.45
CA PRO A 323 -37.35 -0.89 -8.61
C PRO A 323 -36.29 -0.08 -9.38
N HIS A 324 -36.75 0.91 -10.13
CA HIS A 324 -35.93 1.86 -10.89
C HIS A 324 -34.96 2.68 -10.00
N SER A 325 -35.14 2.66 -8.68
CA SER A 325 -34.29 3.35 -7.70
C SER A 325 -32.94 2.67 -7.44
N ALA A 326 -32.80 1.38 -7.71
CA ALA A 326 -31.51 0.67 -7.63
C ALA A 326 -30.60 1.05 -8.81
N TRP A 327 -31.20 1.21 -10.00
CA TRP A 327 -30.49 1.55 -11.24
C TRP A 327 -29.89 2.97 -11.22
N ALA A 328 -30.59 3.93 -10.62
CA ALA A 328 -30.11 5.30 -10.48
C ALA A 328 -28.86 5.44 -9.57
N ASN A 329 -28.75 4.59 -8.53
CA ASN A 329 -27.55 4.55 -7.69
C ASN A 329 -26.41 3.74 -8.35
N TYR A 330 -26.75 2.70 -9.12
CA TYR A 330 -25.79 1.93 -9.94
C TYR A 330 -25.07 2.82 -10.96
N ALA A 331 -25.79 3.66 -11.70
CA ALA A 331 -25.22 4.55 -12.71
C ALA A 331 -24.33 5.67 -12.12
N GLN A 332 -24.56 6.11 -10.87
CA GLN A 332 -23.71 7.12 -10.24
C GLN A 332 -22.42 6.56 -9.63
N ASN A 333 -22.41 5.30 -9.17
CA ASN A 333 -21.21 4.67 -8.61
C ASN A 333 -20.32 3.97 -9.66
N SER A 334 -20.88 3.50 -10.78
CA SER A 334 -20.12 2.84 -11.85
C SER A 334 -19.12 3.78 -12.55
N TYR A 335 -19.48 5.06 -12.72
CA TYR A 335 -18.62 6.06 -13.35
C TYR A 335 -17.53 6.66 -12.44
N ASN A 336 -17.58 6.41 -11.12
CA ASN A 336 -16.65 7.03 -10.17
C ASN A 336 -15.47 6.11 -9.75
N TYR A 337 -15.43 4.88 -10.26
CA TYR A 337 -14.38 3.89 -9.97
C TYR A 337 -13.50 3.50 -11.17
N GLN A 338 -13.45 4.33 -12.22
CA GLN A 338 -12.34 4.36 -13.18
C GLN A 338 -11.06 4.99 -12.57
N GLN A 339 -10.81 4.76 -11.28
CA GLN A 339 -9.58 5.23 -10.65
C GLN A 339 -8.45 4.26 -10.96
N ALA A 340 -7.46 4.82 -11.65
CA ALA A 340 -6.16 4.24 -11.89
C ALA A 340 -5.59 3.58 -10.64
N TRP A 341 -4.88 2.46 -10.86
CA TRP A 341 -3.91 1.83 -9.98
C TRP A 341 -3.50 2.73 -8.80
N THR A 342 -4.09 2.50 -7.64
CA THR A 342 -3.49 3.00 -6.40
C THR A 342 -2.26 2.13 -6.16
N PRO A 343 -1.03 2.67 -6.24
CA PRO A 343 0.14 1.90 -5.89
C PRO A 343 0.02 1.55 -4.40
N TYR A 344 0.24 0.27 -4.09
CA TYR A 344 0.17 -0.33 -2.76
C TYR A 344 0.47 0.68 -1.65
N ALA A 345 -0.54 1.01 -0.84
CA ALA A 345 -0.34 1.71 0.43
C ALA A 345 0.41 0.76 1.36
N ALA A 346 1.73 0.79 1.19
CA ALA A 346 2.69 0.11 2.02
C ALA A 346 2.57 0.65 3.47
N THR A 347 2.11 1.90 3.62
CA THR A 347 2.19 2.74 4.83
C THR A 347 1.58 2.20 6.13
N ASN A 348 0.75 1.15 6.13
CA ASN A 348 0.22 0.58 7.38
C ASN A 348 0.97 -0.66 7.90
N TYR A 349 1.95 -1.18 7.16
CA TYR A 349 2.78 -2.32 7.60
C TYR A 349 4.17 -1.92 8.12
N TYR A 350 4.55 -0.65 8.04
CA TYR A 350 5.87 -0.17 8.46
C TYR A 350 5.76 0.47 9.83
N SER A 351 6.19 -0.25 10.86
CA SER A 351 6.58 0.40 12.10
C SER A 351 7.83 1.23 11.80
N SER A 352 7.69 2.55 11.80
CA SER A 352 8.82 3.47 11.81
C SER A 352 9.54 3.30 13.15
N HIS A 353 10.76 2.79 13.12
CA HIS A 353 11.71 2.89 14.23
C HIS A 353 12.81 3.88 13.89
#